data_AF-A0A7R9DKP7-F1
#
_entry.id   AF-A0A7R9DKP7-F1
#
_cell.length_a   1.000
_cell.length_b   1.000
_cell.length_c   1.000
_cell.angle_alpha   90.00
_cell.angle_beta   90.00
_cell.angle_gamma   90.00
#
_symmetry.space_group_name_H-M   'P 1'
#
loop_
_entity.id
_entity.type
_entity.pdbx_description
1 polymer ?
#
loop_
_entity_poly.entity_id
_entity_poly.type
_entity_poly.pdbx_seq_one_letter_code
_entity_poly.pdbx_strand_id
1 'polypeptide(L)'
;MHYLRDHMIIHNRSKSYTCDICGFSCLHRGGIKAHIRCHVDNPYDIQQYECPLCDKAFCYTSGLSRHLLSHTGKTYDCVYCDKKFLTHITLIRHRIKHSQTEKTD
;
A
#
# COMPACT_ATOMS: atom_id res chain seq x y z
N MET A 1 -7.69 -12.98 -17.92
CA MET A 1 -8.88 -12.14 -18.24
C MET A 1 -9.71 -11.79 -16.99
N HIS A 2 -9.07 -11.40 -15.87
CA HIS A 2 -9.79 -10.94 -14.66
C HIS A 2 -9.68 -9.42 -14.48
N TYR A 3 -8.49 -8.87 -14.72
CA TYR A 3 -8.20 -7.42 -14.63
C TYR A 3 -9.16 -6.52 -15.43
N LEU A 4 -9.47 -6.87 -16.69
CA LEU A 4 -10.39 -6.05 -17.48
C LEU A 4 -11.83 -6.11 -16.92
N ARG A 5 -12.28 -7.29 -16.48
CA ARG A 5 -13.59 -7.47 -15.87
C ARG A 5 -13.71 -6.65 -14.57
N ASP A 6 -12.67 -6.69 -13.74
CA ASP A 6 -12.60 -5.92 -12.49
C ASP A 6 -12.47 -4.41 -12.75
N HIS A 7 -11.73 -4.00 -13.79
CA HIS A 7 -11.63 -2.61 -14.20
C HIS A 7 -13.00 -2.07 -14.66
N MET A 8 -13.76 -2.83 -15.45
CA MET A 8 -15.06 -2.37 -15.96
C MET A 8 -16.12 -2.18 -14.85
N ILE A 9 -15.90 -2.70 -13.64
CA ILE A 9 -16.76 -2.46 -12.46
C ILE A 9 -16.80 -0.97 -12.09
N ILE A 10 -15.70 -0.24 -12.28
CA ILE A 10 -15.63 1.19 -11.95
C ILE A 10 -16.50 2.04 -12.87
N HIS A 11 -16.68 1.59 -14.12
CA HIS A 11 -17.50 2.29 -15.13
C HIS A 11 -18.99 1.96 -14.98
N ASN A 12 -19.31 0.73 -14.58
CA ASN A 12 -20.69 0.23 -14.62
C ASN A 12 -21.48 0.36 -13.30
N ARG A 13 -20.93 0.97 -12.23
CA ARG A 13 -21.55 1.02 -10.88
C ARG A 13 -22.07 -0.35 -10.39
N SER A 14 -21.56 -1.45 -10.94
CA SER A 14 -22.15 -2.78 -10.76
C SER A 14 -21.33 -3.59 -9.78
N LYS A 15 -21.94 -3.91 -8.64
CA LYS A 15 -21.44 -4.77 -7.55
C LYS A 15 -20.25 -4.20 -6.77
N SER A 16 -20.58 -3.49 -5.70
CA SER A 16 -19.67 -3.19 -4.60
C SER A 16 -19.62 -4.35 -3.60
N TYR A 17 -18.55 -4.39 -2.81
CA TYR A 17 -18.43 -5.17 -1.59
C TYR A 17 -18.77 -4.25 -0.42
N THR A 18 -19.79 -4.63 0.34
CA THR A 18 -20.34 -3.83 1.45
C THR A 18 -19.91 -4.42 2.79
N CYS A 19 -19.66 -3.56 3.76
CA CYS A 19 -19.37 -3.94 5.13
C CYS A 19 -20.68 -4.10 5.90
N ASP A 20 -20.91 -5.28 6.46
CA ASP A 20 -22.13 -5.55 7.23
C ASP A 20 -22.17 -4.82 8.59
N ILE A 21 -21.02 -4.31 9.06
CA ILE A 21 -20.89 -3.62 10.35
C ILE A 21 -21.29 -2.13 10.24
N CYS A 22 -20.86 -1.44 9.19
CA CYS A 22 -21.05 0.02 9.06
C CYS A 22 -21.62 0.48 7.71
N GLY A 23 -21.94 -0.44 6.79
CA GLY A 23 -22.48 -0.12 5.47
C GLY A 23 -21.48 0.45 4.46
N PHE A 24 -20.20 0.61 4.84
CA PHE A 24 -19.16 1.08 3.91
C PHE A 24 -19.04 0.15 2.70
N SER A 25 -18.98 0.73 1.49
CA SER A 25 -18.93 -0.01 0.23
C SER A 25 -17.68 0.33 -0.58
N CYS A 26 -17.01 -0.69 -1.13
CA CYS A 26 -15.87 -0.50 -2.03
C CYS A 26 -15.92 -1.47 -3.22
N LEU A 27 -15.19 -1.16 -4.29
CA LEU A 27 -15.28 -1.91 -5.55
C LEU A 27 -14.42 -3.19 -5.57
N HIS A 28 -13.51 -3.35 -4.60
CA HIS A 28 -12.51 -4.42 -4.62
C HIS A 28 -12.62 -5.30 -3.38
N ARG A 29 -12.61 -6.62 -3.58
CA ARG A 29 -12.65 -7.60 -2.48
C ARG A 29 -11.51 -7.43 -1.48
N GLY A 30 -10.31 -7.07 -1.95
CA GLY A 30 -9.18 -6.78 -1.07
C GLY A 30 -9.41 -5.55 -0.18
N GLY A 31 -10.10 -4.54 -0.72
CA GLY A 31 -10.46 -3.32 0.00
C GLY A 31 -11.42 -3.59 1.16
N ILE A 32 -12.46 -4.39 0.94
CA ILE A 32 -13.41 -4.70 2.01
C ILE A 32 -12.76 -5.55 3.12
N LYS A 33 -11.88 -6.49 2.75
CA LYS A 33 -11.13 -7.30 3.72
C LYS A 33 -10.18 -6.45 4.57
N ALA A 34 -9.53 -5.46 3.95
CA ALA A 34 -8.71 -4.49 4.68
C ALA A 34 -9.57 -3.60 5.59
N HIS A 35 -10.72 -3.13 5.10
CA HIS A 35 -11.65 -2.30 5.87
C HIS A 35 -12.19 -3.00 7.12
N ILE A 36 -12.55 -4.29 7.05
CA ILE A 36 -13.09 -5.04 8.19
C ILE A 36 -12.11 -5.04 9.38
N ARG A 37 -10.80 -4.92 9.15
CA ARG A 37 -9.80 -4.81 10.22
C ARG A 37 -9.94 -3.55 11.07
N CYS A 38 -10.61 -2.50 10.58
CA CYS A 38 -10.88 -1.29 11.35
C CYS A 38 -11.99 -1.48 12.39
N HIS A 39 -12.79 -2.55 12.30
CA HIS A 39 -13.83 -2.90 13.27
C HIS A 39 -13.33 -3.85 14.36
N VAL A 40 -12.05 -4.21 14.34
CA VAL A 40 -11.44 -5.02 15.40
C VAL A 40 -10.87 -4.07 16.45
N ASP A 41 -11.49 -4.04 17.64
CA ASP A 41 -11.10 -3.14 18.73
C ASP A 41 -9.76 -3.52 19.39
N ASN A 42 -9.34 -4.78 19.23
CA ASN A 42 -8.11 -5.31 19.80
C ASN A 42 -7.07 -5.64 18.71
N PRO A 43 -5.90 -4.98 18.67
CA PRO A 43 -4.87 -5.22 17.67
C PRO A 43 -4.24 -6.62 17.74
N TYR A 44 -4.40 -7.36 18.84
CA TYR A 44 -4.00 -8.77 18.93
C TYR A 44 -4.96 -9.73 18.21
N ASP A 45 -6.22 -9.34 18.06
CA ASP A 45 -7.23 -10.12 17.32
C ASP A 45 -7.16 -9.85 15.81
N ILE A 46 -6.37 -8.86 15.39
CA ILE A 46 -6.03 -8.63 13.99
C ILE A 46 -4.97 -9.64 13.59
N GLN A 47 -5.30 -10.57 12.71
CA GLN A 47 -4.31 -11.45 12.09
C GLN A 47 -3.17 -10.61 11.49
N GLN A 48 -1.99 -10.75 12.08
CA GLN A 48 -0.78 -10.06 11.64
C GLN A 48 0.00 -10.93 10.64
N TYR A 49 0.87 -10.27 9.88
CA TYR A 49 1.83 -10.87 8.96
C TYR A 49 3.22 -10.67 9.55
N GLU A 50 3.80 -11.75 10.05
CA GLU A 50 5.11 -11.75 10.70
C GLU A 50 6.24 -11.73 9.68
N CYS A 51 7.33 -11.04 10.02
CA CYS A 51 8.55 -11.06 9.24
C CYS A 51 9.32 -12.35 9.52
N PRO A 52 9.71 -13.12 8.49
CA PRO A 52 10.50 -14.34 8.68
C PRO A 52 11.96 -14.06 9.09
N LEU A 53 12.39 -12.80 9.13
CA LEU A 53 13.78 -12.39 9.37
C LEU A 53 13.95 -11.58 10.68
N CYS A 54 12.87 -11.20 11.35
CA CYS A 54 12.89 -10.48 12.63
C CYS A 54 11.52 -10.50 13.32
N ASP A 55 11.44 -10.05 14.57
CA ASP A 55 10.21 -10.10 15.38
C ASP A 55 9.17 -9.02 15.03
N LYS A 56 9.24 -8.43 13.82
CA LYS A 56 8.28 -7.41 13.38
C LYS A 56 7.08 -8.06 12.72
N ALA A 57 5.90 -7.58 13.07
CA ALA A 57 4.63 -7.99 12.48
C ALA A 57 3.86 -6.80 11.90
N PHE A 58 3.06 -7.07 10.86
CA PHE A 58 2.35 -6.05 10.10
C PHE A 58 0.88 -6.40 9.93
N CYS A 59 -0.02 -5.42 10.04
CA CYS A 59 -1.45 -5.65 9.83
C CYS A 59 -1.81 -5.92 8.35
N TYR A 60 -0.90 -5.69 7.40
CA TYR A 60 -1.15 -5.85 5.96
C TYR A 60 0.02 -6.56 5.26
N THR A 61 -0.30 -7.42 4.28
CA THR A 61 0.70 -8.08 3.43
C THR A 61 1.59 -7.07 2.71
N SER A 62 1.01 -5.98 2.19
CA SER A 62 1.77 -4.90 1.54
C SER A 62 2.75 -4.21 2.51
N GLY A 63 2.41 -4.12 3.79
CA GLY A 63 3.28 -3.62 4.84
C GLY A 63 4.49 -4.53 5.03
N LEU A 64 4.26 -5.83 5.18
CA LEU A 64 5.31 -6.84 5.27
C LEU A 64 6.18 -6.86 4.01
N SER A 65 5.58 -6.89 2.81
CA SER A 65 6.32 -6.89 1.54
C SER A 65 7.24 -5.67 1.41
N ARG A 66 6.76 -4.48 1.80
CA ARG A 66 7.60 -3.27 1.83
C ARG A 66 8.72 -3.37 2.86
N HIS A 67 8.43 -3.92 4.04
CA HIS A 67 9.43 -4.12 5.07
C HIS A 67 10.52 -5.11 4.62
N LEU A 68 10.19 -6.18 3.93
CA LEU A 68 11.17 -7.13 3.41
C LEU A 68 12.22 -6.48 2.49
N LEU A 69 11.91 -5.34 1.87
CA LEU A 69 12.88 -4.56 1.10
C LEU A 69 14.04 -4.03 1.96
N SER A 70 13.82 -3.78 3.26
CA SER A 70 14.89 -3.37 4.18
C SER A 70 15.86 -4.50 4.49
N HIS A 71 15.44 -5.76 4.38
CA HIS A 71 16.33 -6.91 4.57
C HIS A 71 17.09 -7.27 3.29
N THR A 72 16.48 -7.10 2.11
CA THR A 72 17.15 -7.40 0.83
C THR A 72 18.14 -6.32 0.41
N GLY A 73 18.07 -5.11 0.99
CA GLY A 73 18.92 -3.98 0.63
C GLY A 73 18.64 -3.41 -0.76
N LYS A 74 17.59 -3.86 -1.46
CA LYS A 74 17.21 -3.34 -2.78
C LYS A 74 16.63 -1.94 -2.63
N THR A 75 17.32 -0.95 -3.21
CA THR A 75 16.90 0.45 -3.20
C THR A 75 16.53 0.97 -4.58
N TYR A 76 15.85 2.11 -4.58
CA TYR A 76 15.58 2.98 -5.70
C TYR A 76 16.43 4.24 -5.52
N ASP A 77 17.33 4.47 -6.45
CA ASP A 77 18.34 5.50 -6.34
C ASP A 77 17.86 6.79 -7.03
N CYS A 78 18.14 7.95 -6.44
CA CYS A 78 17.86 9.22 -7.09
C CYS A 78 18.91 9.51 -8.17
N VAL A 79 18.45 10.02 -9.31
CA VAL A 79 19.34 10.41 -10.42
C VAL A 79 19.95 11.80 -10.24
N TYR A 80 19.43 12.59 -9.30
CA TYR A 80 19.87 13.98 -9.05
C TYR A 80 20.72 14.12 -7.78
N CYS A 81 20.81 13.08 -6.93
CA CYS A 81 21.63 13.08 -5.73
C CYS A 81 21.86 11.65 -5.21
N ASP A 82 22.76 11.47 -4.23
CA ASP A 82 23.14 10.15 -3.71
C ASP A 82 22.10 9.49 -2.76
N LYS A 83 20.88 10.04 -2.69
CA LYS A 83 19.84 9.50 -1.79
C LYS A 83 19.21 8.24 -2.39
N LYS A 84 19.15 7.19 -1.56
CA LYS A 84 18.54 5.90 -1.85
C LYS A 84 17.23 5.72 -1.09
N PHE A 85 16.25 5.08 -1.71
CA PHE A 85 14.91 4.91 -1.15
C PHE A 85 14.47 3.45 -1.21
N LEU A 86 13.81 2.94 -0.17
CA LEU A 86 13.30 1.57 -0.17
C LEU A 86 12.09 1.37 -1.10
N THR A 87 11.39 2.44 -1.49
CA THR A 87 10.22 2.33 -2.38
C THR A 87 10.23 3.35 -3.52
N HIS A 88 9.64 2.95 -4.64
CA HIS A 88 9.46 3.82 -5.80
C HIS A 88 8.65 5.08 -5.47
N ILE A 89 7.56 4.95 -4.70
CA ILE A 89 6.71 6.09 -4.33
C ILE A 89 7.48 7.13 -3.50
N THR A 90 8.33 6.68 -2.57
CA THR A 90 9.17 7.59 -1.78
C THR A 90 10.22 8.28 -2.65
N LEU A 91 10.80 7.59 -3.65
CA LEU A 91 11.71 8.21 -4.62
C LEU A 91 10.99 9.27 -5.46
N ILE A 92 9.81 8.97 -6.01
CA ILE A 92 9.04 9.93 -6.83
C ILE A 92 8.71 11.18 -6.02
N ARG A 93 8.22 11.01 -4.79
CA ARG A 93 7.94 12.14 -3.89
C ARG A 93 9.18 12.97 -3.59
N HIS A 94 10.33 12.32 -3.43
CA HIS A 94 11.60 13.02 -3.27
C HIS A 94 11.99 13.81 -4.53
N ARG A 95 11.86 13.20 -5.72
CA ARG A 95 12.19 13.84 -7.01
C ARG A 95 11.39 15.11 -7.28
N ILE A 96 10.12 15.15 -6.87
CA ILE A 96 9.28 16.36 -6.99
C ILE A 96 9.94 17.57 -6.30
N LYS A 97 10.70 17.36 -5.21
CA LYS A 97 11.40 18.45 -4.52
C LYS A 97 12.54 19.03 -5.35
N HIS A 98 13.24 18.21 -6.12
CA HIS A 98 14.27 18.69 -7.06
C HIS A 98 13.64 19.54 -8.18
N SER A 99 12.46 19.13 -8.67
CA SER A 99 11.70 19.88 -9.69
C SER A 99 11.13 21.22 -9.20
N GLN A 100 11.09 21.44 -7.89
CA GLN A 100 10.65 22.68 -7.26
C GLN A 100 11.82 23.63 -6.98
N THR A 101 13.05 23.12 -6.85
CA THR A 101 14.27 23.92 -6.70
C THR A 101 14.84 24.43 -8.02
N GLU A 102 14.42 23.87 -9.17
CA GLU A 102 14.86 24.30 -10.52
C GLU A 102 13.98 25.40 -11.14
N LYS A 103 13.10 26.06 -10.37
CA LYS A 103 12.17 27.11 -10.88
C LYS A 103 12.42 28.50 -10.32
N THR A 104 13.62 28.78 -9.83
CA THR A 104 14.04 30.12 -9.42
C THR A 104 15.39 30.44 -10.04
N ASP A 105 15.37 30.85 -11.31
CA ASP A 105 16.20 31.89 -11.92
C ASP A 105 15.57 32.31 -13.26
#